data_AF-A0A3E4F534-F1
#
_entry.id   AF-A0A3E4F534-F1
#
_cell.length_a   1.000
_cell.length_b   1.000
_cell.length_c   1.000
_cell.angle_alpha   90.00
_cell.angle_beta   90.00
_cell.angle_gamma   90.00
#
_symmetry.space_group_name_H-M   'P 1'
#
loop_
_entity.id
_entity.type
_entity.pdbx_description
1 polymer ?
#
loop_
_entity_poly.entity_id
_entity_poly.type
_entity_poly.pdbx_seq_one_letter_code
_entity_poly.pdbx_strand_id
1 'polypeptide(L)'
;MYTEMSLKEALKYFMKGRKVLVLNEYDDKSILAERIEDCLPKEAKYLVDVPAVPNQEFEQAVQDMVEPDQNENDTEGDEQLPPQTNRRRNWKKKR
;
A
#
# COMPACT_ATOMS: atom_id res chain seq x y z
N MET A 1 -0.55 -4.78 -40.45
CA MET A 1 -0.62 -5.81 -39.39
C MET A 1 -0.47 -5.09 -38.06
N TYR A 2 -1.36 -5.33 -37.09
CA TYR A 2 -1.20 -4.82 -35.74
C TYR A 2 -0.30 -5.77 -34.95
N THR A 3 0.59 -5.22 -34.13
CA THR A 3 1.55 -5.99 -33.35
C THR A 3 1.33 -5.63 -31.89
N GLU A 4 1.10 -6.64 -31.06
CA GLU A 4 1.04 -6.49 -29.62
C GLU A 4 2.42 -6.05 -29.11
N MET A 5 2.42 -4.98 -28.31
CA MET A 5 3.63 -4.38 -27.77
C MET A 5 3.42 -4.06 -26.30
N SER A 6 4.51 -3.98 -25.54
CA SER A 6 4.44 -3.53 -24.16
C SER A 6 3.99 -2.07 -24.06
N LEU A 7 3.37 -1.68 -22.93
CA LEU A 7 2.96 -0.29 -22.69
C LEU A 7 4.10 0.71 -22.90
N LYS A 8 5.32 0.35 -22.44
CA LYS A 8 6.51 1.20 -22.58
C LYS A 8 6.87 1.46 -24.05
N GLU A 9 6.81 0.42 -24.88
CA GLU A 9 7.10 0.55 -26.31
C GLU A 9 5.99 1.30 -27.03
N ALA A 10 4.74 1.01 -26.70
CA ALA A 10 3.57 1.71 -27.21
C ALA A 10 3.66 3.22 -26.94
N LEU A 11 3.99 3.61 -25.70
CA LEU A 11 4.24 5.01 -25.32
C LEU A 11 5.40 5.63 -26.11
N LYS A 12 6.50 4.89 -26.29
CA LYS A 12 7.64 5.35 -27.11
C LYS A 12 7.24 5.64 -28.56
N TYR A 13 6.34 4.84 -29.15
CA TYR A 13 5.81 5.10 -30.49
C TYR A 13 4.82 6.26 -30.50
N PHE A 14 3.98 6.37 -29.47
CA PHE A 14 3.05 7.48 -29.31
C PHE A 14 3.79 8.82 -29.22
N MET A 15 4.86 8.91 -28.41
CA MET A 15 5.73 10.09 -28.33
C MET A 15 6.42 10.45 -29.65
N LYS A 16 6.55 9.50 -30.58
CA LYS A 16 7.06 9.74 -31.95
C LYS A 16 5.97 10.21 -32.92
N GLY A 17 4.76 10.50 -32.43
CA GLY A 17 3.61 10.92 -33.24
C GLY A 17 2.90 9.78 -33.97
N ARG A 18 3.16 8.51 -33.60
CA ARG A 18 2.41 7.39 -34.18
C ARG A 18 1.08 7.20 -33.46
N LYS A 19 0.07 6.82 -34.23
CA LYS A 19 -1.24 6.43 -33.67
C LYS A 19 -1.09 5.09 -32.95
N VAL A 20 -1.47 5.07 -31.68
CA VAL A 20 -1.42 3.88 -30.81
C VAL A 20 -2.81 3.64 -30.24
N LEU A 21 -3.24 2.38 -30.31
CA LEU A 21 -4.48 1.91 -29.74
C LEU A 21 -4.17 1.02 -28.54
N VAL A 22 -5.01 1.12 -27.52
CA VAL A 22 -4.99 0.29 -26.32
C VAL A 22 -6.17 -0.66 -26.42
N LEU A 23 -5.90 -1.96 -26.30
CA LEU A 23 -6.92 -3.00 -26.22
C LEU A 23 -7.11 -3.37 -24.76
N ASN A 24 -8.30 -3.09 -24.23
CA ASN A 24 -8.69 -3.46 -22.88
C ASN A 24 -9.67 -4.63 -22.95
N GLU A 25 -9.37 -5.69 -22.21
CA GLU A 25 -10.30 -6.80 -21.99
C GLU A 25 -10.93 -6.64 -20.60
N TYR A 26 -12.25 -6.80 -20.52
CA TYR A 26 -13.01 -6.68 -19.28
C TYR A 26 -13.52 -8.05 -18.81
N ASP A 27 -14.01 -8.11 -17.58
CA ASP A 27 -14.48 -9.36 -16.95
C ASP A 27 -15.68 -10.00 -17.69
N ASP A 28 -16.46 -9.20 -18.40
CA ASP A 28 -17.56 -9.65 -19.27
C ASP A 28 -17.06 -10.20 -20.62
N LYS A 29 -15.73 -10.31 -20.80
CA LYS A 29 -15.04 -10.67 -22.05
C LYS A 29 -15.26 -9.68 -23.18
N SER A 30 -15.76 -8.49 -22.88
CA SER A 30 -15.78 -7.41 -23.86
C SER A 30 -14.36 -6.92 -24.11
N ILE A 31 -14.12 -6.51 -25.35
CA ILE A 31 -12.85 -5.95 -25.80
C ILE A 31 -13.14 -4.55 -26.30
N LEU A 32 -12.41 -3.57 -25.77
CA LEU A 32 -12.53 -2.18 -26.17
C LEU A 32 -11.18 -1.71 -26.72
N ALA A 33 -11.22 -1.11 -27.91
CA ALA A 33 -10.06 -0.49 -28.53
C ALA A 33 -10.18 1.03 -28.43
N GLU A 34 -9.37 1.65 -27.58
CA GLU A 34 -9.34 3.09 -27.38
C GLU A 34 -8.02 3.69 -27.85
N ARG A 35 -8.02 5.00 -28.12
CA ARG A 35 -6.76 5.71 -28.37
C ARG A 35 -6.03 5.87 -27.05
N ILE A 36 -4.71 5.71 -27.09
CA ILE A 36 -3.88 5.93 -25.90
C ILE A 36 -4.06 7.34 -25.31
N GLU A 37 -4.40 8.33 -26.13
CA GLU A 37 -4.72 9.71 -25.72
C GLU A 37 -5.92 9.81 -24.79
N ASP A 38 -6.92 8.95 -24.99
CA ASP A 38 -8.15 8.95 -24.20
C ASP A 38 -7.99 8.11 -22.92
N CYS A 39 -7.09 7.12 -22.94
CA CYS A 39 -6.73 6.35 -21.75
C CYS A 39 -5.82 7.12 -20.78
N LEU A 40 -5.10 8.15 -21.26
CA LEU A 40 -4.24 8.97 -20.42
C LEU A 40 -5.07 10.05 -19.70
N PRO A 41 -4.94 10.18 -18.36
CA PRO A 41 -5.66 11.22 -17.64
C PRO A 41 -5.23 12.62 -18.07
N LYS A 42 -6.17 13.37 -18.68
CA LYS A 42 -5.92 14.69 -19.30
C LYS A 42 -5.47 15.77 -18.32
N GLU A 43 -5.81 15.64 -17.04
CA GLU A 43 -5.50 16.62 -15.99
C GLU A 43 -4.31 16.21 -15.10
N ALA A 44 -3.70 15.05 -15.36
CA ALA A 44 -2.60 14.57 -14.55
C ALA A 44 -1.33 15.40 -14.81
N LYS A 45 -0.70 15.85 -13.72
CA LYS A 45 0.65 16.42 -13.76
C LYS A 45 1.64 15.29 -13.53
N TYR A 46 2.39 14.93 -14.56
CA TYR A 46 3.45 13.94 -14.47
C TYR A 46 4.74 14.62 -14.05
N LEU A 47 5.27 14.25 -12.89
CA LEU A 47 6.58 14.67 -12.45
C LEU A 47 7.62 13.68 -12.96
N VAL A 48 8.64 14.19 -13.66
CA VAL A 48 9.79 13.40 -14.11
C VAL A 48 10.93 13.65 -13.13
N ASP A 49 11.70 12.61 -12.82
CA ASP A 49 12.89 12.69 -11.96
C ASP A 49 12.63 13.35 -10.59
N VAL A 50 11.52 12.99 -9.93
CA VAL A 50 11.25 13.47 -8.55
C VAL A 50 12.40 13.02 -7.66
N PRO A 51 13.25 13.95 -7.16
CA PRO A 51 14.30 13.57 -6.24
C PRO A 51 13.62 13.04 -4.98
N ALA A 52 14.13 11.94 -4.43
CA ALA A 52 13.75 11.47 -3.11
C ALA A 52 14.22 12.52 -2.11
N VAL A 53 13.36 13.50 -1.80
CA VAL A 53 13.63 14.49 -0.76
C VAL A 53 13.68 13.69 0.55
N PRO A 54 14.83 13.61 1.24
CA PRO A 54 14.91 12.93 2.51
C PRO A 54 13.94 13.60 3.48
N ASN A 55 12.96 12.84 3.94
CA ASN A 55 11.96 13.34 4.88
C ASN A 55 12.51 13.20 6.29
N GLN A 56 13.17 14.25 6.79
CA GLN A 56 13.75 14.29 8.14
C GLN A 56 12.70 13.97 9.23
N GLU A 57 11.44 14.33 9.00
CA GLU A 57 10.34 14.04 9.92
C GLU A 57 10.05 12.52 10.02
N PHE A 58 10.21 11.80 8.91
CA PHE A 58 10.10 10.35 8.86
C PHE A 58 11.32 9.67 9.51
N GLU A 59 12.54 10.15 9.27
CA GLU A 59 13.74 9.63 9.93
C GLU A 59 13.69 9.84 11.45
N GLN A 60 13.21 10.99 11.92
CA GLN A 60 13.02 11.28 13.33
C GLN A 60 11.94 10.38 13.95
N ALA A 61 10.80 10.20 13.27
CA ALA A 61 9.74 9.30 13.74
C ALA A 61 10.20 7.83 13.82
N VAL A 62 11.06 7.40 12.89
CA VAL A 62 11.69 6.07 12.94
C VAL A 62 12.68 5.98 14.10
N GLN A 63 13.43 7.04 14.40
CA GLN A 63 14.31 7.10 15.58
C GLN A 63 13.53 7.07 16.90
N ASP A 64 12.42 7.80 17.00
CA ASP A 64 11.58 7.84 18.20
C ASP A 64 10.85 6.50 18.43
N MET A 65 10.50 5.77 17.37
CA MET A 65 10.01 4.38 17.48
C MET A 65 11.11 3.36 17.80
N VAL A 66 12.38 3.76 17.69
CA VAL A 66 13.57 3.00 18.11
C VAL A 66 14.07 3.59 19.44
N GLU A 67 13.17 3.94 20.35
CA GLU A 67 13.52 3.97 21.77
C GLU A 67 13.97 2.55 22.16
N PRO A 68 15.19 2.35 22.68
CA PRO A 68 15.52 1.10 23.30
C PRO A 68 14.73 1.00 24.59
N ASP A 69 14.00 -0.11 24.77
CA ASP A 69 13.58 -0.60 26.09
C ASP A 69 14.86 -0.88 26.92
N GLN A 70 15.55 0.16 27.37
CA GLN A 70 16.51 0.06 28.45
C GLN A 70 15.76 0.25 29.75
N ASN A 71 15.06 -0.82 30.13
CA ASN A 71 14.91 -1.15 31.53
C ASN A 71 15.40 -2.59 31.73
N GLU A 72 16.72 -2.73 31.68
CA GLU A 72 17.43 -3.82 32.34
C GLU A 72 17.25 -3.68 33.87
N ASN A 73 16.05 -4.03 34.34
CA ASN A 73 15.86 -4.59 35.67
C ASN A 73 15.32 -6.01 35.45
N ASP A 74 16.22 -6.97 35.46
CA ASP A 74 15.90 -8.39 35.58
C ASP A 74 14.99 -8.61 36.79
N THR A 75 13.70 -8.83 36.58
CA THR A 75 12.94 -9.79 37.40
C THR A 75 11.78 -10.35 36.57
N GLU A 76 11.86 -11.65 36.32
CA GLU A 76 10.79 -12.50 35.76
C GLU A 76 9.42 -12.12 36.36
N GLY A 77 8.43 -11.78 35.52
CA GLY A 77 7.14 -11.33 36.05
C GLY A 77 6.07 -11.01 35.03
N ASP A 78 5.49 -12.07 34.46
CA ASP A 78 4.07 -12.19 34.09
C ASP A 78 3.50 -11.28 32.97
N GLU A 79 3.22 -11.91 31.83
CA GLU A 79 2.26 -11.42 30.82
C GLU A 79 0.94 -11.06 31.51
N GLN A 80 0.69 -9.77 31.71
CA GLN A 80 -0.59 -9.30 32.21
C GLN A 80 -1.65 -9.36 31.09
N LEU A 81 -2.11 -10.59 30.80
CA LEU A 81 -3.38 -10.83 30.13
C LEU A 81 -4.53 -10.18 30.93
N PRO A 82 -5.59 -9.69 30.27
CA PRO A 82 -6.70 -9.04 30.96
C PRO A 82 -7.33 -10.01 31.98
N PRO A 83 -7.70 -9.53 33.19
CA PRO A 83 -8.15 -10.42 34.26
C PRO A 83 -9.42 -11.15 33.84
N GLN A 84 -9.33 -12.47 33.66
CA GLN A 84 -10.48 -13.35 33.48
C GLN A 84 -11.31 -13.34 34.77
N THR A 85 -12.45 -12.63 34.75
CA THR A 85 -13.39 -12.62 35.87
C THR A 85 -14.10 -13.97 35.95
N ASN A 86 -13.50 -14.93 36.66
CA ASN A 86 -14.14 -16.21 36.96
C ASN A 86 -15.12 -16.00 38.14
N ARG A 87 -16.35 -15.58 37.82
CA ARG A 87 -17.47 -15.50 38.77
C ARG A 87 -17.93 -16.92 39.14
N ARG A 88 -17.15 -17.64 39.96
CA ARG A 88 -17.65 -18.78 40.74
C ARG A 88 -17.93 -18.33 42.17
N ARG A 89 -19.09 -17.70 42.36
CA ARG A 89 -19.67 -17.47 43.69
C ARG A 89 -20.10 -18.81 44.27
N ASN A 90 -19.31 -19.34 45.20
CA ASN A 90 -19.74 -20.39 46.12
C ASN A 90 -20.84 -19.84 47.04
N TRP A 91 -22.11 -20.12 46.73
CA TRP A 91 -23.22 -19.92 47.66
C TRP A 91 -23.21 -21.08 48.66
N LYS A 92 -22.58 -20.87 49.82
CA LYS A 92 -22.85 -21.73 50.99
C LYS A 92 -24.26 -21.43 51.49
N LYS A 93 -25.19 -22.34 51.22
CA LYS A 93 -26.52 -22.42 51.84
C LYS A 93 -26.31 -22.67 53.35
N LYS A 94 -26.63 -21.70 54.21
CA LYS A 94 -26.89 -21.95 55.63
C LYS A 94 -28.41 -21.83 55.86
N ARG A 95 -28.99 -22.92 56.36
CA ARG A 95 -30.27 -22.93 57.07
C ARG A 95 -30.04 -22.40 58.47
#